data_AF-A0A3M0XJ29-F1
#
_entry.id   AF-A0A3M0XJ29-F1
#
_cell.length_a   1.000
_cell.length_b   1.000
_cell.length_c   1.000
_cell.angle_alpha   90.00
_cell.angle_beta   90.00
_cell.angle_gamma   90.00
#
_symmetry.space_group_name_H-M   'P 1'
#
loop_
_entity.id
_entity.type
_entity.pdbx_description
1 polymer ?
#
loop_
_entity_poly.entity_id
_entity_poly.type
_entity_poly.pdbx_seq_one_letter_code
_entity_poly.pdbx_strand_id
1 'polypeptide(L)'
;MARKTKLKPLLPTLKEKKRYLAFEIVSKGKIRSFSSVSKAIWASMLSFVGSLGVARAGLQIFPDKFDSQSQRGLLKVAHTSVDCARASLALIDEIDGKQVIVRSLGASGIMKKAYEKYVLAKQKQNIKFTGFKAKGKALNPGIEGGI
;
A
#
# COMPACT_ATOMS: atom_id res chain seq x y z
N MET A 1 15.11 -39.99 -8.80
CA MET A 1 15.07 -38.53 -8.48
C MET A 1 14.84 -37.75 -9.77
N ALA A 2 13.70 -37.08 -9.94
CA ALA A 2 13.39 -36.32 -11.15
C ALA A 2 14.16 -34.99 -11.20
N ARG A 3 14.87 -34.73 -12.30
CA ARG A 3 15.62 -33.49 -12.55
C ARG A 3 14.60 -32.35 -12.75
N LYS A 4 14.51 -31.40 -11.82
CA LYS A 4 13.67 -30.19 -11.96
C LYS A 4 14.20 -29.35 -13.13
N THR A 5 13.62 -29.51 -14.32
CA THR A 5 13.95 -28.68 -15.49
C THR A 5 13.45 -27.26 -15.23
N LYS A 6 14.35 -26.32 -14.90
CA LYS A 6 14.00 -24.90 -14.76
C LYS A 6 13.89 -24.27 -16.15
N LEU A 7 12.83 -23.51 -16.37
CA LEU A 7 12.70 -22.67 -17.56
C LEU A 7 13.85 -21.67 -17.63
N LYS A 8 14.40 -21.45 -18.83
CA LYS A 8 15.41 -20.42 -19.05
C LYS A 8 14.80 -19.04 -18.78
N PRO A 9 15.53 -18.13 -18.10
CA PRO A 9 15.03 -16.78 -17.87
C PRO A 9 14.88 -16.01 -19.19
N LEU A 10 13.82 -15.21 -19.27
CA LEU A 10 13.59 -14.32 -20.40
C LEU A 10 14.68 -13.26 -20.51
N LEU A 11 14.95 -12.83 -21.75
CA LEU A 11 15.79 -11.67 -22.02
C LEU A 11 15.29 -10.43 -21.26
N PRO A 12 16.19 -9.52 -20.83
CA PRO A 12 15.80 -8.36 -20.03
C PRO A 12 14.75 -7.48 -20.73
N THR A 13 14.80 -7.39 -22.07
CA THR A 13 13.85 -6.62 -22.88
C THR A 13 12.46 -7.26 -22.94
N LEU A 14 12.39 -8.60 -22.90
CA LEU A 14 11.13 -9.36 -22.91
C LEU A 14 10.55 -9.54 -21.51
N LYS A 15 11.32 -9.22 -20.47
CA LYS A 15 10.90 -9.40 -19.09
C LYS A 15 9.92 -8.32 -18.68
N GLU A 16 8.86 -8.75 -17.99
CA GLU A 16 7.89 -7.82 -17.42
C GLU A 16 8.54 -6.83 -16.44
N LYS A 17 8.31 -5.54 -16.68
CA LYS A 17 8.79 -4.46 -15.82
C LYS A 17 7.93 -4.35 -14.57
N LYS A 18 8.52 -4.65 -13.42
CA LYS A 18 7.86 -4.71 -12.11
C LYS A 18 8.29 -3.61 -11.14
N ARG A 19 7.42 -3.32 -10.17
CA ARG A 19 7.64 -2.46 -9.02
C ARG A 19 7.19 -3.19 -7.75
N TYR A 20 7.90 -2.92 -6.68
CA TYR A 20 7.62 -3.42 -5.35
C TYR A 20 7.06 -2.27 -4.52
N LEU A 21 5.78 -2.36 -4.16
CA LEU A 21 5.06 -1.39 -3.36
C LEU A 21 5.00 -1.88 -1.92
N ALA A 22 5.48 -1.06 -0.98
CA ALA A 22 5.37 -1.33 0.43
C ALA A 22 4.07 -0.71 0.98
N PHE A 23 3.40 -1.43 1.87
CA PHE A 23 2.17 -1.00 2.51
C PHE A 23 2.23 -1.22 4.02
N GLU A 24 1.41 -0.47 4.74
CA GLU A 24 1.24 -0.51 6.19
C GLU A 24 -0.24 -0.58 6.51
N ILE A 25 -0.62 -1.45 7.45
CA ILE A 25 -1.99 -1.59 7.92
C ILE A 25 -2.09 -0.95 9.29
N VAL A 26 -2.92 0.07 9.41
CA VAL A 26 -3.22 0.76 10.66
C VAL A 26 -4.59 0.31 11.15
N SER A 27 -4.64 -0.29 12.34
CA SER A 27 -5.88 -0.75 12.95
C SER A 27 -5.76 -0.78 14.47
N LYS A 28 -6.90 -0.81 15.18
CA LYS A 28 -6.92 -0.88 16.65
C LYS A 28 -6.36 -2.20 17.19
N GLY A 29 -6.42 -3.28 16.42
CA GLY A 29 -5.94 -4.61 16.82
C GLY A 29 -5.11 -5.27 15.73
N LYS A 30 -3.97 -5.86 16.09
CA LYS A 30 -3.06 -6.50 15.14
C LYS A 30 -3.75 -7.61 14.33
N ILE A 31 -3.48 -7.66 13.03
CA ILE A 31 -3.90 -8.75 12.15
C ILE A 31 -2.76 -9.74 12.05
N ARG A 32 -2.98 -10.97 12.53
CA ARG A 32 -1.99 -12.05 12.50
C ARG A 32 -2.07 -12.88 11.22
N SER A 33 -3.26 -12.96 10.62
CA SER A 33 -3.51 -13.77 9.44
C SER A 33 -3.07 -13.03 8.18
N PHE A 34 -1.95 -13.46 7.59
CA PHE A 34 -1.53 -13.00 6.26
C PHE A 34 -2.56 -13.36 5.19
N SER A 35 -3.22 -14.51 5.33
CA SER A 35 -4.24 -14.96 4.38
C SER A 35 -5.38 -13.94 4.26
N SER A 36 -5.85 -13.42 5.39
CA SER A 36 -6.92 -12.43 5.44
C SER A 36 -6.51 -11.10 4.79
N VAL A 37 -5.27 -10.64 5.06
CA VAL A 37 -4.70 -9.45 4.41
C VAL A 37 -4.60 -9.65 2.90
N SER A 38 -4.06 -10.79 2.47
CA SER A 38 -3.93 -11.13 1.05
C SER A 38 -5.31 -11.14 0.39
N LYS A 39 -6.30 -11.81 1.00
CA LYS A 39 -7.67 -11.87 0.50
C LYS A 39 -8.30 -10.49 0.36
N ALA A 40 -8.13 -9.60 1.34
CA ALA A 40 -8.66 -8.24 1.28
C ALA A 40 -8.02 -7.42 0.15
N ILE A 41 -6.70 -7.51 -0.02
CA ILE A 41 -6.00 -6.81 -1.10
C ILE A 41 -6.45 -7.34 -2.47
N TRP A 42 -6.56 -8.66 -2.62
CA TRP A 42 -7.06 -9.27 -3.86
C TRP A 42 -8.51 -8.85 -4.16
N ALA A 43 -9.39 -8.89 -3.15
CA ALA A 43 -10.78 -8.51 -3.28
C ALA A 43 -10.93 -7.04 -3.70
N SER A 44 -10.20 -6.14 -3.04
CA SER A 44 -10.20 -4.71 -3.39
C SER A 44 -9.64 -4.46 -4.80
N MET A 45 -8.58 -5.16 -5.20
CA MET A 45 -8.01 -4.98 -6.53
C MET A 45 -8.94 -5.49 -7.64
N LEU A 46 -9.64 -6.60 -7.38
CA LEU A 46 -10.66 -7.15 -8.26
C LEU A 46 -11.88 -6.25 -8.36
N SER A 47 -12.37 -5.69 -7.25
CA SER A 47 -13.52 -4.80 -7.27
C SER A 47 -13.21 -3.45 -7.94
N PHE A 48 -12.00 -2.93 -7.76
CA PHE A 48 -11.61 -1.63 -8.31
C PHE A 48 -11.24 -1.67 -9.79
N VAL A 49 -10.41 -2.64 -10.22
CA VAL A 49 -9.86 -2.67 -11.60
C VAL A 49 -10.45 -3.81 -12.45
N GLY A 50 -11.19 -4.74 -11.85
CA GLY A 50 -11.73 -5.91 -12.51
C GLY A 50 -10.69 -6.98 -12.83
N SER A 51 -11.16 -8.14 -13.31
CA SER A 51 -10.33 -9.32 -13.58
C SER A 51 -9.22 -9.05 -14.61
N LEU A 52 -9.53 -8.34 -15.70
CA LEU A 52 -8.55 -7.99 -16.72
C LEU A 52 -7.48 -7.03 -16.18
N GLY A 53 -7.88 -6.06 -15.36
CA GLY A 53 -6.98 -5.10 -14.75
C GLY A 53 -6.00 -5.77 -13.78
N VAL A 54 -6.49 -6.67 -12.94
CA VAL A 54 -5.66 -7.45 -12.02
C VAL A 54 -4.68 -8.35 -12.77
N ALA A 55 -5.12 -9.01 -13.84
CA ALA A 55 -4.25 -9.82 -14.67
C ALA A 55 -3.11 -9.00 -15.30
N ARG A 56 -3.41 -7.80 -15.82
CA ARG A 56 -2.42 -6.86 -16.37
C ARG A 56 -1.50 -6.28 -15.29
N ALA A 57 -2.00 -6.12 -14.07
CA ALA A 57 -1.22 -5.59 -12.95
C ALA A 57 -0.20 -6.59 -12.41
N GLY A 58 -0.34 -7.89 -12.68
CA GLY A 58 0.60 -8.91 -12.24
C GLY A 58 0.78 -8.92 -10.71
N LEU A 59 -0.31 -8.72 -9.97
CA LEU A 59 -0.32 -8.59 -8.51
C LEU A 59 0.24 -9.87 -7.86
N GLN A 60 1.26 -9.71 -7.01
CA GLN A 60 1.77 -10.78 -6.16
C GLN A 60 2.08 -10.24 -4.76
N ILE A 61 1.59 -10.92 -3.74
CA ILE A 61 1.78 -10.55 -2.33
C ILE A 61 2.69 -11.61 -1.70
N PHE A 62 3.74 -11.18 -1.00
CA PHE A 62 4.74 -12.11 -0.46
C PHE A 62 4.46 -12.42 1.02
N PRO A 63 4.15 -13.68 1.39
CA PRO A 63 3.92 -14.06 2.79
C PRO A 63 5.16 -13.84 3.65
N ASP A 64 6.34 -14.20 3.14
CA ASP A 64 7.62 -14.10 3.88
C ASP A 64 8.12 -12.65 4.07
N LYS A 65 7.40 -11.67 3.51
CA LYS A 65 7.74 -10.23 3.59
C LYS A 65 6.66 -9.42 4.28
N PHE A 66 5.69 -10.08 4.91
CA PHE A 66 4.75 -9.44 5.82
C PHE A 66 5.24 -9.59 7.26
N ASP A 67 5.44 -8.46 7.93
CA ASP A 67 5.78 -8.43 9.35
C ASP A 67 4.52 -8.13 10.16
N SER A 68 4.04 -9.13 10.89
CA SER A 68 2.87 -9.04 11.76
C SER A 68 3.05 -8.10 12.95
N GLN A 69 4.29 -7.76 13.33
CA GLN A 69 4.52 -6.81 14.43
C GLN A 69 4.39 -5.37 13.97
N SER A 70 5.04 -5.02 12.85
CA SER A 70 4.93 -3.68 12.26
C SER A 70 3.70 -3.49 11.38
N GLN A 71 2.94 -4.56 11.10
CA GLN A 71 1.78 -4.58 10.20
C GLN A 71 2.15 -4.05 8.79
N ARG A 72 3.36 -4.34 8.34
CA ARG A 72 3.90 -3.89 7.05
C ARG A 72 4.17 -5.05 6.13
N GLY A 73 3.95 -4.83 4.85
CA GLY A 73 4.16 -5.82 3.82
C GLY A 73 4.68 -5.25 2.52
N LEU A 74 5.01 -6.16 1.61
CA LEU A 74 5.43 -5.82 0.25
C LEU A 74 4.56 -6.57 -0.76
N LEU A 75 4.12 -5.85 -1.78
CA LEU A 75 3.47 -6.41 -2.95
C LEU A 75 4.26 -6.07 -4.22
N LYS A 76 4.23 -6.97 -5.21
CA LYS A 76 4.76 -6.76 -6.55
C LYS A 76 3.59 -6.45 -7.47
N VAL A 77 3.78 -5.43 -8.32
CA VAL A 77 2.88 -5.05 -9.41
C VAL A 77 3.69 -4.68 -10.65
N ALA A 78 3.03 -4.64 -11.80
CA ALA A 78 3.56 -4.05 -13.01
C ALA A 78 3.85 -2.55 -12.79
N HIS A 79 4.88 -2.03 -13.46
CA HIS A 79 5.28 -0.63 -13.29
C HIS A 79 4.21 0.39 -13.70
N THR A 80 3.32 0.01 -14.62
CA THR A 80 2.18 0.84 -15.09
C THR A 80 1.00 0.84 -14.13
N SER A 81 0.91 -0.12 -13.22
CA SER A 81 -0.26 -0.33 -12.35
C SER A 81 -0.01 0.04 -10.90
N VAL A 82 1.05 0.80 -10.62
CA VAL A 82 1.41 1.21 -9.25
C VAL A 82 0.32 2.11 -8.65
N ASP A 83 -0.22 3.04 -9.42
CA ASP A 83 -1.23 3.97 -8.91
C ASP A 83 -2.58 3.28 -8.69
N CYS A 84 -2.95 2.35 -9.58
CA CYS A 84 -4.13 1.50 -9.35
C CYS A 84 -3.98 0.70 -8.05
N ALA A 85 -2.80 0.14 -7.78
CA ALA A 85 -2.54 -0.60 -6.55
C ALA A 85 -2.54 0.30 -5.31
N ARG A 86 -2.14 1.57 -5.41
CA ARG A 86 -2.27 2.53 -4.31
C ARG A 86 -3.73 2.85 -4.03
N ALA A 87 -4.51 3.11 -5.07
CA ALA A 87 -5.92 3.40 -4.96
C ALA A 87 -6.69 2.23 -4.33
N SER A 88 -6.45 0.99 -4.78
CA SER A 88 -7.11 -0.18 -4.21
C SER A 88 -6.78 -0.38 -2.73
N LEU A 89 -5.52 -0.16 -2.31
CA LEU A 89 -5.16 -0.27 -0.90
C LEU A 89 -5.95 0.75 -0.07
N ALA A 90 -6.11 1.99 -0.56
CA ALA A 90 -6.85 3.03 0.14
C ALA A 90 -8.36 2.72 0.29
N LEU A 91 -8.92 1.88 -0.57
CA LEU A 91 -10.32 1.44 -0.52
C LEU A 91 -10.59 0.34 0.51
N ILE A 92 -9.56 -0.23 1.13
CA ILE A 92 -9.73 -1.27 2.15
C ILE A 92 -10.02 -0.60 3.49
N ASP A 93 -11.24 -0.76 3.97
CA ASP A 93 -11.76 -0.23 5.24
C ASP A 93 -11.94 -1.32 6.31
N GLU A 94 -12.07 -2.59 5.92
CA GLU A 94 -12.26 -3.72 6.83
C GLU A 94 -11.44 -4.96 6.45
N ILE A 95 -10.83 -5.61 7.45
CA ILE A 95 -10.23 -6.95 7.32
C ILE A 95 -10.64 -7.80 8.53
N ASP A 96 -11.27 -8.96 8.29
CA ASP A 96 -11.76 -9.89 9.34
C ASP A 96 -12.60 -9.20 10.44
N GLY A 97 -13.56 -8.34 10.07
CA GLY A 97 -14.41 -7.65 11.05
C GLY A 97 -13.75 -6.50 11.79
N LYS A 98 -12.50 -6.14 11.43
CA LYS A 98 -11.76 -5.03 12.04
C LYS A 98 -11.64 -3.88 11.06
N GLN A 99 -12.03 -2.69 11.52
CA GLN A 99 -11.77 -1.47 10.76
C GLN A 99 -10.26 -1.22 10.65
N VAL A 100 -9.81 -1.02 9.42
CA VAL A 100 -8.42 -0.84 9.05
C VAL A 100 -8.28 0.37 8.11
N ILE A 101 -7.07 0.92 8.07
CA ILE A 101 -6.65 1.82 7.00
C ILE A 101 -5.36 1.24 6.43
N VAL A 102 -5.36 0.97 5.12
CA VAL A 102 -4.17 0.46 4.43
C VAL A 102 -3.48 1.59 3.68
N ARG A 103 -2.28 1.96 4.14
CA ARG A 103 -1.50 3.06 3.58
C ARG A 103 -0.33 2.54 2.73
N SER A 104 -0.13 3.12 1.56
CA SER A 104 1.10 2.88 0.79
C SER A 104 2.27 3.71 1.36
N LEU A 105 3.41 3.07 1.62
CA LEU A 105 4.62 3.74 2.11
C LEU A 105 5.51 4.25 0.96
N GLY A 106 5.62 3.47 -0.11
CA GLY A 106 6.44 3.82 -1.25
C GLY A 106 6.73 2.63 -2.17
N ALA A 107 7.24 2.92 -3.37
CA ALA A 107 7.56 1.92 -4.38
C ALA A 107 9.05 1.92 -4.74
N SER A 108 9.57 0.77 -5.14
CA SER A 108 10.95 0.60 -5.61
C SER A 108 11.04 -0.45 -6.73
N GLY A 109 12.04 -0.35 -7.59
CA GLY A 109 12.32 -1.38 -8.61
C GLY A 109 12.97 -2.64 -8.05
N ILE A 110 13.61 -2.55 -6.87
CA ILE A 110 14.38 -3.64 -6.27
C ILE A 110 13.71 -4.07 -4.96
N MET A 111 13.38 -5.36 -4.86
CA MET A 111 12.70 -5.96 -3.71
C MET A 111 13.46 -5.72 -2.40
N LYS A 112 14.77 -6.01 -2.40
CA LYS A 112 15.64 -5.85 -1.22
C LYS A 112 15.62 -4.40 -0.71
N LYS A 113 15.84 -3.44 -1.62
CA LYS A 113 15.80 -2.01 -1.31
C LYS A 113 14.44 -1.55 -0.79
N ALA A 114 13.34 -2.08 -1.34
CA ALA A 114 11.99 -1.77 -0.86
C ALA A 114 11.77 -2.29 0.57
N TYR A 115 12.16 -3.55 0.80
CA TYR A 115 11.99 -4.23 2.08
C TYR A 115 12.80 -3.56 3.19
N GLU A 116 14.08 -3.27 2.94
CA GLU A 116 14.96 -2.59 3.89
C GLU A 116 14.48 -1.17 4.20
N LYS A 117 14.10 -0.41 3.18
CA LYS A 117 13.71 1.00 3.33
C LYS A 117 12.36 1.20 4.01
N TYR A 118 11.38 0.32 3.76
CA TYR A 118 9.99 0.55 4.17
C TYR A 118 9.48 -0.44 5.21
N VAL A 119 9.88 -1.72 5.13
CA VAL A 119 9.37 -2.76 6.03
C VAL A 119 10.25 -2.88 7.27
N LEU A 120 11.58 -3.00 7.09
CA LEU A 120 12.53 -3.14 8.21
C LEU A 120 12.86 -1.82 8.91
N ALA A 121 12.75 -0.69 8.22
CA ALA A 121 13.03 0.61 8.80
C ALA A 121 12.05 0.91 9.94
N LYS A 122 12.53 0.77 11.18
CA LYS A 122 11.83 1.23 12.38
C LYS A 122 11.54 2.72 12.25
N GLN A 123 10.33 3.13 12.58
CA GLN A 123 9.88 4.52 12.47
C GLN A 123 10.88 5.46 13.15
N LYS A 124 11.46 6.40 12.39
CA LYS A 124 11.76 7.71 12.95
C LYS A 124 10.40 8.39 13.19
N GLN A 125 9.79 8.13 14.34
CA GLN A 125 8.75 9.02 14.85
C GLN A 125 9.42 10.35 15.18
N ASN A 126 9.48 11.24 14.20
CA ASN A 126 9.63 12.66 14.49
C ASN A 126 9.05 13.47 13.33
N ILE A 127 7.73 13.48 13.25
CA ILE A 127 7.04 14.64 12.69
C ILE A 127 6.20 15.16 13.84
N LYS A 128 6.79 16.05 14.65
CA LYS A 128 6.02 16.94 15.50
C LYS A 128 5.09 17.71 14.55
N PHE A 129 3.81 17.36 14.52
CA PHE A 129 2.78 18.25 13.98
C PHE A 129 2.62 19.41 14.97
N THR A 130 3.58 20.33 15.00
CA THR A 130 3.39 21.62 15.67
C THR A 130 2.49 22.46 14.79
N GLY A 131 1.21 22.48 15.17
CA GLY A 131 0.31 23.63 15.02
C GLY A 131 0.14 24.17 13.61
N PHE A 132 -0.88 23.68 12.91
CA PHE A 132 -1.56 24.48 11.90
C PHE A 132 -2.24 25.65 12.63
N LYS A 133 -1.54 26.78 12.81
CA LYS A 133 -2.13 28.02 13.31
C LYS A 133 -3.00 28.59 12.18
N ALA A 134 -4.26 28.20 12.17
CA ALA A 134 -5.27 28.85 11.37
C ALA A 134 -5.29 30.34 11.76
N LYS A 135 -4.76 31.21 10.89
CA LYS A 135 -5.09 32.64 10.92
C LYS A 135 -6.53 32.76 10.42
N GLY A 136 -7.49 32.55 11.32
CA GLY A 136 -8.86 32.99 11.12
C GLY A 136 -8.84 34.51 11.02
N LYS A 137 -8.98 35.04 9.80
CA LYS A 137 -9.32 36.44 9.59
C LYS A 137 -10.80 36.56 9.92
N ALA A 138 -11.11 37.10 11.09
CA ALA A 138 -12.47 37.45 11.45
C ALA A 138 -13.04 38.40 10.39
N LEU A 139 -14.04 37.93 9.64
CA LEU A 139 -14.95 38.81 8.92
C LEU A 139 -15.87 39.41 9.99
N ASN A 140 -15.65 40.68 10.34
CA ASN A 140 -16.57 41.44 11.17
C ASN A 140 -17.91 41.58 10.44
N PRO A 141 -19.05 41.19 11.04
CA PRO A 141 -20.34 41.73 10.63
C PRO A 141 -20.42 43.16 11.17
N GLY A 142 -20.07 44.14 10.33
CA GLY A 142 -20.32 45.55 10.62
C GLY A 142 -21.83 45.80 10.58
N ILE A 143 -22.40 46.08 11.74
CA ILE A 143 -23.72 46.67 11.91
C ILE A 143 -23.47 48.17 12.13
N GLU A 144 -23.78 48.99 11.11
CA GLU A 144 -24.12 50.42 11.20
C GLU A 144 -25.08 50.63 9.99
N GLY A 145 -26.31 51.16 10.07
CA GLY A 145 -26.84 52.19 10.94
C GLY A 145 -26.96 53.52 10.15
N GLY A 146 -28.17 53.86 9.67
CA GLY A 146 -28.52 55.15 9.01
C GLY A 146 -28.35 55.13 7.49
N ILE A 147 -29.32 55.53 6.65
CA ILE A 147 -30.33 56.61 6.73
C ILE A 147 -31.69 56.11 6.23
#